data_AF-H5Y4R8-F1
#
_entry.id   AF-H5Y4R8-F1
#
_cell.length_a   1.000
_cell.length_b   1.000
_cell.length_c   1.000
_cell.angle_alpha   90.00
_cell.angle_beta   90.00
_cell.angle_gamma   90.00
#
_symmetry.space_group_name_H-M   'P 1'
#
loop_
_entity.id
_entity.type
_entity.pdbx_description
1 polymer ?
#
loop_
_entity_poly.entity_id
_entity_poly.type
_entity_poly.pdbx_seq_one_letter_code
_entity_poly.pdbx_strand_id
1 'polypeptide(L)' 'MDEHKLLSFCQKLCDQVTVIKGYIELNEDKGKIQFSKELKREIDEMIISIRASIDEINSCNS' A
#
# COMPACT_ATOMS: atom_id res chain seq x y z
N MET A 1 -1.55 15.56 15.20
CA MET A 1 -0.97 14.21 15.29
C MET A 1 0.53 14.39 15.21
N ASP A 2 1.28 13.75 16.10
CA ASP A 2 2.76 13.77 16.06
C ASP A 2 3.24 13.23 14.71
N GLU A 3 4.13 13.95 14.04
CA GLU A 3 4.59 13.65 12.69
C GLU A 3 5.26 12.28 12.61
N HIS A 4 6.02 11.89 13.63
CA HIS A 4 6.58 10.53 13.72
C HIS A 4 5.48 9.46 13.80
N LYS A 5 4.37 9.77 14.47
CA LYS A 5 3.20 8.87 14.53
C LYS A 5 2.49 8.81 13.19
N LEU A 6 2.42 9.92 12.44
CA LEU A 6 1.85 9.94 11.09
C LEU A 6 2.71 9.12 10.12
N LEU A 7 4.04 9.32 10.13
CA LEU A 7 4.97 8.55 9.30
C LEU A 7 4.88 7.05 9.60
N SER A 8 4.91 6.68 10.89
CA SER A 8 4.77 5.29 11.32
C SER A 8 3.41 4.69 10.90
N PHE A 9 2.34 5.48 10.98
CA PHE A 9 1.03 5.07 10.52
C PHE A 9 1.01 4.81 9.00
N CYS A 10 1.54 5.73 8.19
CA CYS A 10 1.62 5.58 6.74
C CYS A 10 2.47 4.36 6.35
N GLN A 11 3.61 4.15 7.00
CA GLN A 11 4.45 2.97 6.77
C GLN A 11 3.69 1.68 7.06
N LYS A 12 3.02 1.60 8.22
CA LYS A 12 2.21 0.44 8.60
C LYS A 12 1.09 0.17 7.61
N LEU A 13 0.43 1.22 7.12
CA LEU A 13 -0.62 1.09 6.12
C LEU A 13 -0.07 0.56 4.79
N CYS A 14 1.08 1.08 4.34
CA CYS A 14 1.76 0.60 3.13
C CYS A 14 2.10 -0.89 3.23
N ASP A 15 2.64 -1.32 4.37
CA ASP A 15 3.01 -2.70 4.63
C ASP A 15 1.78 -3.62 4.58
N GLN A 16 0.68 -3.21 5.22
CA GLN A 16 -0.57 -3.98 5.23
C GLN A 16 -1.18 -4.12 3.83
N VAL A 17 -1.23 -3.05 3.04
CA VAL A 17 -1.75 -3.10 1.66
C VAL A 17 -0.85 -3.97 0.77
N THR A 18 0.47 -3.90 0.97
CA THR A 18 1.43 -4.75 0.24
C THR A 18 1.22 -6.24 0.55
N VAL A 19 0.94 -6.60 1.81
CA VAL A 19 0.59 -7.97 2.19
C VAL A 19 -0.71 -8.42 1.53
N ILE A 20 -1.74 -7.57 1.50
CA ILE A 20 -3.01 -7.87 0.82
C ILE A 20 -2.79 -8.12 -0.67
N LYS A 21 -1.99 -7.27 -1.33
CA LYS A 21 -1.60 -7.44 -2.73
C LYS A 21 -0.97 -8.83 -2.96
N GLY A 22 0.01 -9.19 -2.13
CA GLY A 22 0.68 -10.49 -2.23
C GLY A 22 -0.29 -11.68 -2.04
N TYR A 23 -1.27 -11.57 -1.14
CA TYR A 23 -2.29 -12.61 -1.02
C TYR A 23 -3.20 -12.72 -2.25
N ILE A 24 -3.57 -11.60 -2.86
CA ILE A 24 -4.38 -11.59 -4.09
C ILE A 24 -3.62 -12.28 -5.23
N GLU A 25 -2.38 -11.88 -5.47
CA GLU A 25 -1.51 -12.46 -6.50
C GLU A 25 -1.30 -13.95 -6.27
N LEU A 26 -0.98 -14.37 -5.04
CA LEU A 26 -0.80 -15.78 -4.69
C LEU A 26 -2.08 -16.62 -4.86
N ASN A 27 -3.27 -16.05 -4.64
CA ASN A 27 -4.52 -16.79 -4.85
C ASN A 27 -4.86 -16.94 -6.33
N GLU A 28 -4.50 -15.98 -7.17
CA GLU A 28 -4.64 -16.08 -8.62
C GLU A 28 -3.64 -17.06 -9.23
N ASP A 29 -2.37 -17.00 -8.82
CA ASP A 29 -1.33 -17.91 -9.29
C ASP A 29 -1.67 -19.37 -8.95
N LYS A 30 -2.35 -19.59 -7.81
CA LYS A 30 -2.84 -20.91 -7.39
C LYS A 30 -4.17 -21.30 -8.05
N GLY A 31 -4.75 -20.46 -8.90
CA GLY A 31 -6.03 -20.67 -9.57
C GLY A 31 -7.22 -20.76 -8.61
N LYS A 32 -7.10 -20.24 -7.38
CA LYS A 32 -8.15 -20.35 -6.36
C LYS A 32 -9.28 -19.34 -6.58
N ILE A 33 -8.92 -18.11 -6.91
CA ILE A 33 -9.82 -16.99 -7.11
C ILE A 33 -9.25 -16.14 -8.23
N GLN A 34 -10.09 -15.64 -9.11
CA GLN A 34 -9.72 -14.63 -10.10
C GLN A 34 -10.23 -13.27 -9.63
N PHE A 35 -9.34 -12.31 -9.48
CA PHE A 35 -9.70 -10.95 -9.08
C PHE A 35 -9.76 -10.05 -10.30
N SER A 36 -10.59 -9.00 -10.23
CA SER A 36 -10.73 -8.05 -11.33
C SER A 36 -9.44 -7.26 -11.56
N LYS A 37 -9.21 -6.82 -12.80
CA LYS A 37 -8.04 -6.00 -13.12
C LYS A 37 -8.12 -4.63 -12.43
N GLU A 38 -9.34 -4.12 -12.28
CA GLU A 38 -9.68 -2.89 -11.61
C GLU A 38 -9.25 -2.96 -10.14
N LEU A 39 -9.58 -4.03 -9.42
CA LEU A 39 -9.18 -4.18 -8.01
C LEU A 39 -7.66 -4.14 -7.84
N LYS A 40 -6.91 -4.83 -8.71
CA LYS A 40 -5.44 -4.82 -8.65
C LYS A 40 -4.88 -3.42 -8.90
N ARG A 41 -5.45 -2.71 -9.88
CA ARG A 41 -5.07 -1.33 -10.18
C ARG A 41 -5.32 -0.41 -8.99
N GLU A 42 -6.49 -0.49 -8.36
CA GLU A 42 -6.80 0.33 -7.18
C GLU A 42 -5.84 0.04 -6.01
N ILE A 43 -5.44 -1.22 -5.81
CA ILE A 43 -4.43 -1.58 -4.79
C ILE A 43 -3.06 -0.97 -5.11
N ASP A 44 -2.65 -1.00 -6.38
CA ASP A 44 -1.41 -0.37 -6.82
C ASP A 44 -1.45 1.14 -6.62
N GLU A 45 -2.55 1.79 -6.99
CA GLU A 45 -2.78 3.22 -6.77
C GLU A 45 -2.73 3.57 -5.29
N MET A 46 -3.33 2.75 -4.41
CA MET A 46 -3.23 2.92 -2.96
C MET A 46 -1.79 2.87 -2.46
N ILE A 47 -0.99 1.89 -2.90
CA ILE A 47 0.43 1.78 -2.49
C ILE A 47 1.22 3.01 -2.97
N ILE A 48 0.98 3.46 -4.21
CA ILE A 48 1.63 4.66 -4.78
C ILE A 48 1.27 5.90 -3.95
N SER A 49 -0.02 6.11 -3.65
CA SER A 49 -0.46 7.26 -2.87
C SER A 49 0.13 7.27 -1.46
N ILE A 50 0.18 6.12 -0.77
CA ILE A 50 0.75 6.04 0.58
C ILE A 50 2.26 6.35 0.55
N ARG A 51 2.99 5.83 -0.44
CA ARG A 51 4.42 6.14 -0.62
C ARG A 51 4.66 7.62 -0.90
N ALA A 52 3.86 8.23 -1.77
CA ALA A 52 3.93 9.66 -2.02
C ALA A 52 3.71 10.47 -0.74
N SER A 53 2.75 10.09 0.10
CA SER A 53 2.55 10.73 1.41
C SER A 53 3.74 10.56 2.36
N ILE A 54 4.39 9.39 2.38
CA ILE A 54 5.61 9.15 3.16
C ILE A 54 6.73 10.07 2.67
N ASP A 55 6.92 10.18 1.36
CA ASP A 55 7.95 11.01 0.75
C ASP A 55 7.70 12.50 1.04
N GLU A 56 6.45 12.97 0.93
CA GLU A 56 6.05 14.33 1.29
C GLU A 56 6.39 14.65 2.76
N ILE A 57 6.00 13.77 3.70
CA ILE A 57 6.33 13.93 5.13
C ILE A 57 7.84 14.00 5.33
N ASN A 58 8.61 13.10 4.72
CA ASN A 58 10.07 13.10 4.84
C ASN A 58 10.70 14.37 4.23
N SER A 59 10.15 14.89 3.13
CA SER A 59 10.64 16.12 2.49
C SER A 59 10.38 17.38 3.33
N CYS A 60 9.31 17.41 4.12
CA CYS A 60 9.04 18.49 5.08
C CYS A 60 10.05 18.54 6.25
N ASN A 61 10.84 17.47 6.43
CA ASN A 61 11.89 17.37 7.45
C ASN A 61 13.30 17.76 6.94
N SER A 62 13.44 18.11 5.66
CA SER A 62 14.73 18.44 5.02
C SER A 62 15.01 19.93 4.94
#